data_AF-A0A6N9A1R9-F1
#
_entry.id   AF-A0A6N9A1R9-F1
#
_cell.length_a   1.000
_cell.length_b   1.000
_cell.length_c   1.000
_cell.angle_alpha   90.00
_cell.angle_beta   90.00
_cell.angle_gamma   90.00
#
_symmetry.space_group_name_H-M   'P 1'
#
loop_
_entity.id
_entity.type
_entity.pdbx_description
1 polymer ?
#
loop_
_entity_poly.entity_id
_entity_poly.type
_entity_poly.pdbx_seq_one_letter_code
_entity_poly.pdbx_strand_id
1 'polypeptide(L)'
;MSRHNRHGGGTDQRGFRYRISYQPDWLDRIRVTRRLPSGRQSTKTLFRNPSRRPESEAGGLIRTTIESPEQDLRVEVALRADADRVGEVEVVWRSNGGPEPAMDRVSLTLQSFPPRRFPRSGARHSL
;
A
#
# COMPACT_ATOMS: atom_id res chain seq x y z
N MET A 1 -15.83 16.18 -8.22
CA MET A 1 -14.57 16.17 -8.99
C MET A 1 -14.21 14.72 -9.27
N SER A 2 -13.82 14.40 -10.51
CA SER A 2 -13.35 13.08 -10.90
C SER A 2 -12.17 12.68 -10.02
N ARG A 3 -12.32 11.57 -9.29
CA ARG A 3 -11.24 10.98 -8.48
C ARG A 3 -10.22 10.39 -9.46
N HIS A 4 -9.21 11.15 -9.82
CA HIS A 4 -8.13 10.66 -10.65
C HIS A 4 -7.09 9.94 -9.79
N ASN A 5 -6.71 8.74 -10.21
CA ASN A 5 -5.57 8.07 -9.60
C ASN A 5 -4.33 8.96 -9.74
N ARG A 6 -3.52 8.94 -8.69
CA ARG A 6 -2.17 9.52 -8.69
C ARG A 6 -1.14 8.44 -8.91
N HIS A 7 0.04 8.88 -9.29
CA HIS A 7 1.18 8.01 -9.55
C HIS A 7 2.28 8.27 -8.55
N GLY A 8 2.93 7.20 -8.13
CA GLY A 8 4.08 7.21 -7.25
C GLY A 8 4.95 5.99 -7.53
N GLY A 9 5.97 5.79 -6.71
CA GLY A 9 6.87 4.67 -6.88
C GLY A 9 8.00 4.70 -5.90
N GLY A 10 8.82 3.66 -5.98
CA GLY A 10 10.04 3.55 -5.21
C GLY A 10 10.85 2.34 -5.62
N THR A 11 11.96 2.16 -4.93
CA THR A 11 12.91 1.08 -5.22
C THR A 11 13.10 0.26 -3.97
N ASP A 12 13.11 -1.06 -4.09
CA ASP A 12 13.31 -1.94 -2.95
C ASP A 12 14.79 -2.05 -2.53
N GLN A 13 15.11 -3.00 -1.65
CA GLN A 13 16.46 -3.23 -1.12
C GLN A 13 17.42 -3.90 -2.11
N ARG A 14 16.92 -4.48 -3.21
CA ARG A 14 17.71 -5.15 -4.25
C ARG A 14 17.75 -4.33 -5.56
N GLY A 15 17.15 -3.13 -5.56
CA GLY A 15 17.20 -2.24 -6.71
C GLY A 15 16.00 -2.32 -7.65
N PHE A 16 15.02 -3.20 -7.40
CA PHE A 16 13.86 -3.28 -8.29
C PHE A 16 12.94 -2.09 -8.13
N ARG A 17 12.50 -1.54 -9.27
CA ARG A 17 11.62 -0.37 -9.32
C ARG A 17 10.15 -0.76 -9.33
N TYR A 18 9.37 -0.09 -8.49
CA TYR A 18 7.94 -0.24 -8.37
C TYR A 18 7.23 1.04 -8.83
N ARG A 19 6.26 0.90 -9.72
CA ARG A 19 5.32 1.94 -10.13
C ARG A 19 3.99 1.71 -9.43
N ILE A 20 3.39 2.76 -8.91
CA ILE A 20 2.18 2.69 -8.10
C ILE A 20 1.16 3.67 -8.68
N SER A 21 -0.02 3.17 -9.02
CA SER A 21 -1.22 3.97 -9.29
C SER A 21 -2.18 3.81 -8.11
N TYR A 22 -2.57 4.91 -7.48
CA TYR A 22 -3.33 4.89 -6.22
C TYR A 22 -4.38 6.00 -6.14
N GLN A 23 -5.42 5.78 -5.33
CA GLN A 23 -6.35 6.85 -4.93
C GLN A 23 -5.81 7.60 -3.70
N PRO A 24 -5.66 8.94 -3.76
CA PRO A 24 -5.03 9.73 -2.69
C PRO A 24 -5.82 9.81 -1.38
N ASP A 25 -7.08 9.40 -1.42
CA ASP A 25 -8.07 9.36 -0.34
C ASP A 25 -8.02 8.05 0.48
N TRP A 26 -7.24 7.06 0.04
CA TRP A 26 -7.15 5.74 0.68
C TRP A 26 -5.76 5.45 1.24
N LEU A 27 -4.73 5.54 0.40
CA LEU A 27 -3.42 4.95 0.67
C LEU A 27 -2.50 5.92 1.44
N ASP A 28 -1.97 5.53 2.60
CA ASP A 28 -0.91 6.28 3.31
C ASP A 28 0.47 5.85 2.81
N ARG A 29 0.77 4.54 2.83
CA ARG A 29 2.09 4.05 2.44
C ARG A 29 2.07 2.62 1.93
N ILE A 30 3.12 2.26 1.20
CA ILE A 30 3.44 0.90 0.80
C ILE A 30 4.83 0.54 1.31
N ARG A 31 4.92 -0.59 2.00
CA ARG A 31 6.19 -1.19 2.45
C ARG A 31 6.43 -2.49 1.71
N VAL A 32 7.70 -2.77 1.41
CA VAL A 32 8.15 -4.05 0.85
C VAL A 32 9.06 -4.75 1.84
N THR A 33 8.79 -6.02 2.08
CA THR A 33 9.55 -6.88 2.97
C THR A 33 10.10 -8.07 2.21
N ARG A 34 11.39 -8.35 2.35
CA ARG A 34 12.09 -9.47 1.68
C ARG A 34 13.25 -10.02 2.47
N ARG A 35 13.76 -11.18 2.08
CA ARG A 35 15.06 -11.65 2.55
C ARG A 35 16.20 -11.07 1.71
N LEU A 36 17.25 -10.63 2.39
CA LEU A 36 18.51 -10.24 1.77
C LEU A 36 19.38 -11.48 1.51
N PRO A 37 20.42 -11.39 0.67
CA PRO A 37 21.38 -12.50 0.47
C PRO A 37 21.99 -13.02 1.77
N SER A 38 22.13 -12.18 2.80
CA SER A 38 22.57 -12.58 4.15
C SER A 38 21.55 -13.44 4.93
N GLY A 39 20.39 -13.74 4.36
CA GLY A 39 19.29 -14.46 5.01
C GLY A 39 18.40 -13.60 5.92
N ARG A 40 18.83 -12.37 6.25
CA ARG A 40 18.07 -11.44 7.08
C ARG A 40 16.83 -10.91 6.34
N GLN A 41 15.70 -10.82 7.05
CA GLN A 41 14.52 -10.11 6.58
C GLN A 41 14.70 -8.59 6.72
N SER A 42 14.36 -7.85 5.68
CA SER A 42 14.42 -6.39 5.64
C SER A 42 13.13 -5.81 5.09
N THR A 43 12.66 -4.73 5.71
CA THR A 43 11.48 -3.97 5.29
C THR A 43 11.90 -2.56 4.88
N LYS A 44 11.41 -2.09 3.73
CA LYS A 44 11.67 -0.76 3.19
C LYS A 44 10.35 -0.11 2.77
N THR A 45 10.19 1.18 3.04
CA THR A 45 9.08 1.95 2.49
C THR A 45 9.33 2.15 1.00
N LEU A 46 8.47 1.58 0.15
CA LEU A 46 8.50 1.84 -1.29
C LEU A 46 7.89 3.19 -1.60
N PHE A 47 6.79 3.51 -0.94
CA PHE A 47 6.02 4.70 -1.25
C PHE A 47 5.37 5.24 -0.01
N ARG A 48 5.29 6.57 0.05
CA ARG A 48 4.49 7.31 1.01
C ARG A 48 3.69 8.35 0.25
N ASN A 49 2.39 8.37 0.48
CA ASN A 49 1.53 9.40 -0.07
C ASN A 49 1.98 10.78 0.45
N PRO A 50 2.23 11.76 -0.44
CA PRO A 50 2.58 13.11 -0.02
C PRO A 50 1.49 13.76 0.85
N SER A 51 0.23 13.37 0.62
CA SER A 51 -0.90 13.81 1.43
C SER A 51 -0.83 13.15 2.81
N ARG A 52 -0.89 13.95 3.88
CA ARG A 52 -0.82 13.45 5.27
C ARG A 52 -2.15 12.92 5.81
N ARG A 53 -3.23 13.07 5.03
CA ARG A 53 -4.61 12.67 5.35
C ARG A 53 -5.38 12.38 4.05
N PRO A 54 -6.50 11.65 4.12
CA PRO A 54 -7.40 11.50 2.98
C PRO A 54 -7.85 12.86 2.46
N GLU A 55 -7.68 13.09 1.16
CA GLU A 55 -8.12 14.36 0.53
C GLU A 55 -9.64 14.47 0.43
N SER A 56 -10.33 13.34 0.44
CA SER A 56 -11.78 13.23 0.42
C SER A 56 -12.20 11.93 1.08
N GLU A 57 -13.51 11.71 1.22
CA GLU A 57 -14.02 10.37 1.52
C GLU A 57 -13.69 9.43 0.35
N ALA A 58 -13.31 8.21 0.68
CA ALA A 58 -13.02 7.21 -0.33
C ALA A 58 -14.28 6.82 -1.10
N GLY A 59 -14.11 6.45 -2.37
CA GLY A 59 -15.22 5.89 -3.15
C GLY A 59 -15.58 4.47 -2.73
N GLY A 60 -16.79 4.03 -3.09
CA GLY A 60 -17.25 2.66 -2.85
C GLY A 60 -16.47 1.58 -3.64
N LEU A 61 -15.58 1.99 -4.55
CA LEU A 61 -14.59 1.12 -5.18
C LEU A 61 -13.25 1.86 -5.28
N ILE A 62 -12.24 1.30 -4.63
CA ILE A 62 -10.87 1.82 -4.61
C ILE A 62 -9.98 0.85 -5.35
N ARG A 63 -9.13 1.34 -6.25
CA ARG A 63 -8.15 0.53 -6.97
C ARG A 63 -6.74 1.04 -6.72
N THR A 64 -5.85 0.13 -6.36
CA THR A 64 -4.41 0.37 -6.27
C THR A 64 -3.70 -0.64 -7.17
N THR A 65 -2.87 -0.15 -8.10
CA THR A 65 -2.07 -0.99 -8.98
C THR A 65 -0.60 -0.80 -8.64
N ILE A 66 0.13 -1.90 -8.53
CA ILE A 66 1.56 -1.95 -8.22
C ILE A 66 2.25 -2.79 -9.30
N GLU A 67 3.23 -2.22 -9.97
CA GLU A 67 3.96 -2.87 -11.06
C GLU A 67 5.46 -2.86 -10.79
N SER A 68 6.14 -3.98 -11.02
CA SER A 68 7.60 -4.07 -11.08
C SER A 68 7.99 -4.76 -12.40
N PRO A 69 8.23 -4.00 -13.48
CA PRO A 69 8.49 -4.56 -14.81
C PRO A 69 9.73 -5.47 -14.86
N GLU A 70 10.76 -5.12 -14.09
CA GLU A 70 12.01 -5.90 -13.99
C GLU A 70 11.80 -7.28 -13.36
N GLN A 71 10.65 -7.49 -12.70
CA GLN A 71 10.27 -8.74 -12.06
C GLN A 71 9.04 -9.39 -12.72
N ASP A 72 8.57 -8.85 -13.85
CA ASP A 72 7.32 -9.25 -14.50
C ASP A 72 6.13 -9.31 -13.53
N LEU A 73 6.07 -8.33 -12.62
CA LEU A 73 5.05 -8.27 -11.56
C LEU A 73 4.03 -7.19 -11.86
N ARG A 74 2.74 -7.57 -11.80
CA ARG A 74 1.61 -6.64 -11.72
C ARG A 74 0.62 -7.14 -10.69
N VAL A 75 0.32 -6.30 -9.71
CA VAL A 75 -0.67 -6.55 -8.66
C VAL A 75 -1.72 -5.46 -8.75
N GLU A 76 -2.99 -5.86 -8.80
CA GLU A 76 -4.13 -4.95 -8.63
C GLU A 76 -4.90 -5.32 -7.36
N VAL A 77 -5.06 -4.34 -6.47
CA VAL A 77 -5.88 -4.45 -5.27
C VAL A 77 -7.12 -3.59 -5.48
N ALA A 78 -8.29 -4.24 -5.50
CA ALA A 78 -9.58 -3.60 -5.60
C ALA A 78 -10.36 -3.81 -4.29
N LEU A 79 -10.75 -2.72 -3.63
CA LEU A 79 -11.51 -2.75 -2.38
C LEU A 79 -12.91 -2.19 -2.63
N ARG A 80 -13.92 -3.01 -2.34
CA ARG A 80 -15.32 -2.60 -2.23
C ARG A 80 -15.70 -2.51 -0.76
N ALA A 81 -15.28 -1.43 -0.15
CA ALA A 81 -15.55 -1.13 1.25
C ALA A 81 -15.45 0.38 1.44
N ASP A 82 -16.09 0.89 2.48
CA ASP A 82 -15.71 2.18 3.03
C ASP A 82 -14.22 2.07 3.43
N ALA A 83 -13.35 2.89 2.83
CA ALA A 83 -11.89 2.79 3.04
C ALA A 83 -11.48 2.88 4.52
N ASP A 84 -12.31 3.54 5.32
CA ASP A 84 -12.11 3.73 6.74
C ASP A 84 -12.15 2.41 7.54
N ARG A 85 -12.66 1.32 6.97
CA ARG A 85 -12.68 -0.01 7.58
C ARG A 85 -11.46 -0.87 7.29
N VAL A 86 -10.69 -0.55 6.25
CA VAL A 86 -9.53 -1.36 5.85
C VAL A 86 -8.26 -0.67 6.33
N GLY A 87 -7.67 -1.14 7.42
CA GLY A 87 -6.42 -0.56 7.95
C GLY A 87 -5.16 -0.96 7.16
N GLU A 88 -5.10 -2.21 6.71
CA GLU A 88 -3.93 -2.79 6.08
C GLU A 88 -4.31 -3.92 5.12
N VAL A 89 -3.58 -4.03 4.01
CA VAL A 89 -3.63 -5.16 3.08
C VAL A 89 -2.21 -5.67 2.88
N GLU A 90 -1.99 -6.96 3.13
CA GLU A 90 -0.71 -7.64 2.86
C GLU A 90 -0.85 -8.56 1.64
N VAL A 91 0.04 -8.41 0.66
CA VAL A 91 0.14 -9.27 -0.52
C VAL A 91 1.50 -9.96 -0.49
N VAL A 92 1.49 -11.29 -0.47
CA VAL A 92 2.70 -12.12 -0.33
C VAL A 92 2.85 -13.04 -1.53
N TRP A 93 4.06 -13.10 -2.09
CA TRP A 93 4.38 -14.03 -3.18
C TRP A 93 5.83 -14.52 -3.10
N ARG A 94 6.17 -15.45 -3.99
CA ARG A 94 7.56 -15.87 -4.23
C ARG A 94 8.05 -15.30 -5.55
N SER A 95 9.20 -14.63 -5.54
CA SER A 95 9.82 -14.00 -6.70
C SER A 95 10.95 -14.88 -7.22
N ASN A 96 10.94 -15.13 -8.54
CA ASN A 96 12.01 -15.84 -9.24
C ASN A 96 13.05 -14.89 -9.87
N GLY A 97 12.81 -13.57 -9.86
CA GLY A 97 13.62 -12.59 -10.60
C GLY A 97 14.89 -12.09 -9.92
N GLY A 98 15.43 -12.78 -8.91
CA GLY A 98 16.65 -12.37 -8.21
C GLY A 98 17.93 -12.92 -8.85
N PRO A 99 19.11 -12.31 -8.61
CA PRO A 99 20.40 -12.84 -9.08
C PRO A 99 20.82 -14.18 -8.43
N GLU A 100 20.05 -14.66 -7.47
CA GLU A 100 20.27 -15.90 -6.73
C GLU A 100 19.16 -16.90 -7.09
N PRO A 101 19.47 -18.20 -7.29
CA PRO A 101 18.49 -19.23 -7.68
C PRO A 101 17.46 -19.57 -6.59
N ALA A 102 17.54 -18.95 -5.40
CA ALA A 102 16.59 -19.16 -4.32
C ALA A 102 15.32 -18.31 -4.50
N MET A 103 14.15 -18.96 -4.51
CA MET A 103 12.84 -18.29 -4.46
C MET A 103 12.78 -17.33 -3.26
N ASP A 104 12.77 -16.02 -3.51
CA ASP A 104 12.66 -15.00 -2.45
C ASP A 104 11.19 -14.78 -2.09
N ARG A 105 10.87 -14.78 -0.80
CA ARG A 105 9.51 -14.42 -0.33
C ARG A 105 9.42 -12.91 -0.24
N VAL A 106 8.49 -12.33 -0.98
CA VAL A 106 8.21 -10.89 -0.99
C VAL A 106 6.85 -10.64 -0.39
N SER A 107 6.77 -9.62 0.45
CA SER A 107 5.52 -9.10 1.01
C SER A 107 5.40 -7.61 0.70
N LEU A 108 4.27 -7.19 0.16
CA LEU A 108 3.85 -5.79 0.05
C LEU A 108 2.77 -5.52 1.08
N THR A 109 3.02 -4.54 1.93
CA THR A 109 2.05 -4.05 2.91
C THR A 109 1.54 -2.69 2.46
N LEU A 110 0.27 -2.62 2.06
CA LEU A 110 -0.45 -1.39 1.77
C LEU A 110 -1.17 -0.97 3.03
N GLN A 111 -0.91 0.25 3.50
CA GLN A 111 -1.56 0.79 4.70
C GLN A 111 -2.45 1.96 4.32
N SER A 112 -3.66 1.96 4.85
CA SER A 112 -4.56 3.10 4.73
C SER A 112 -4.10 4.25 5.62
N PHE A 113 -4.69 5.43 5.42
CA PHE A 113 -4.67 6.42 6.47
C PHE A 113 -5.33 5.87 7.75
N PRO A 114 -4.86 6.27 8.94
CA PRO A 114 -5.55 5.94 10.17
C PRO A 114 -7.00 6.44 10.10
N PRO A 115 -7.98 5.69 10.66
CA PRO A 115 -9.37 6.10 10.64
C PRO A 115 -9.50 7.50 11.24
N ARG A 116 -10.32 8.35 10.60
CA ARG A 116 -10.65 9.65 11.16
C ARG A 116 -11.29 9.39 12.53
N ARG A 117 -10.63 9.80 13.62
CA ARG A 117 -11.29 9.84 14.93
C ARG A 117 -12.38 10.90 14.83
N PHE A 118 -13.60 10.49 14.50
CA PHE A 118 -14.75 11.33 14.79
C PHE A 118 -14.84 11.43 16.32
N PRO A 119 -14.92 12.64 16.89
CA PRO A 119 -15.33 12.74 18.28
C PRO A 119 -16.68 12.04 18.39
N ARG A 120 -16.79 11.09 19.32
CA ARG A 120 -18.07 10.46 19.64
C ARG A 120 -19.06 11.57 20.00
N SER A 121 -19.94 11.92 19.07
CA SER A 121 -21.16 12.64 19.40
C SER A 121 -21.95 11.76 20.35
N GLY A 122 -22.22 12.25 21.57
CA GLY A 122 -23.12 11.56 22.50
C GLY A 122 -22.59 11.29 23.90
N ALA A 123 -21.81 12.21 24.50
CA ALA A 123 -21.80 12.37 25.95
C ALA A 123 -22.66 13.60 26.31
N ARG A 124 -23.97 13.48 26.14
CA ARG A 124 -24.96 14.34 26.81
C ARG A 124 -26.24 13.52 27.02
N HIS A 125 -26.26 12.72 28.07
CA HIS A 125 -27.49 12.59 28.84
C HIS A 125 -27.37 13.59 29.99
N SER A 126 -28.18 14.63 29.88
CA SER A 126 -28.45 15.59 30.94
C SER A 126 -29.55 15.06 31.85
N LEU A 127 -29.38 15.34 33.14
CA LEU A 127 -30.31 15.28 34.27
C LEU A 127 -30.62 13.89 34.84
#